data_AF-A0A9W6GXA9-F1
#
_entry.id   AF-A0A9W6GXA9-F1
#
_cell.length_a   1.000
_cell.length_b   1.000
_cell.length_c   1.000
_cell.angle_alpha   90.00
_cell.angle_beta   90.00
_cell.angle_gamma   90.00
#
_symmetry.space_group_name_H-M   'P 1'
#
loop_
_entity.id
_entity.type
_entity.pdbx_description
1 polymer ?
#
loop_
_entity_poly.entity_id
_entity_poly.type
_entity_poly.pdbx_seq_one_letter_code
_entity_poly.pdbx_strand_id
1 'polypeptide(L)'
;MASLQVSFPRDTSRAAPVVEVTESPAPAQLFDSSAPFPFSAIVGQDDMKLAFLIAAIEPSVGGVLVFGDRGTGKSTAVRALARLLPQMHAVVGCAYNCDPAATATLCDACRTSALKTALRPVPVVDLPLGATEDRVVGALDLERALTRGEKAFEPGLLAKANRGFLYIDEVNLLEDHLVDLLLDVAASGENVVEREGLSVRHPARFVLIGSGNPEEGELRPQLLDRFGLAVDVKTPTDIATRVEVVRRRDVFERDPARFHRAWAAEEQKLRRRIATARQRVGEIAAPDSVLEKAARLCVALGADGLRGELTLLRAARALAAFEGEATVGDVELRRVAPFALGHRLRRNPLDETGSAVRVARAIEETFGA
;
A
#
# COMPACT_ATOMS: atom_id res chain seq x y z
N MET A 1 -15.24 -0.51 -24.73
CA MET A 1 -14.03 -0.91 -23.97
C MET A 1 -12.82 -0.18 -24.52
N ALA A 2 -12.63 1.07 -24.09
CA ALA A 2 -11.43 1.85 -24.38
C ALA A 2 -10.69 2.02 -23.05
N SER A 3 -9.48 1.47 -22.96
CA SER A 3 -8.55 1.75 -21.87
C SER A 3 -8.20 3.23 -21.90
N LEU A 4 -8.75 4.02 -20.97
CA LEU A 4 -8.41 5.43 -20.82
C LEU A 4 -7.01 5.53 -20.19
N GLN A 5 -6.05 5.77 -21.08
CA GLN A 5 -4.63 5.91 -20.76
C GLN A 5 -4.38 7.08 -19.82
N VAL A 6 -3.69 6.79 -18.72
CA VAL A 6 -2.86 7.79 -18.04
C VAL A 6 -1.82 8.25 -19.06
N SER A 7 -1.84 9.52 -19.45
CA SER A 7 -0.77 10.08 -20.28
C SER A 7 0.50 10.22 -19.46
N PHE A 8 1.28 9.14 -19.41
CA PHE A 8 2.72 9.27 -19.34
C PHE A 8 3.18 9.98 -20.63
N PRO A 9 4.18 10.88 -20.59
CA PRO A 9 4.62 11.60 -21.78
C PRO A 9 4.87 10.60 -22.91
N ARG A 10 4.11 10.73 -24.01
CA ARG A 10 4.36 10.04 -25.27
C ARG A 10 5.69 10.53 -25.78
N ASP A 11 6.75 9.81 -25.47
CA ASP A 11 8.01 10.02 -26.15
C ASP A 11 8.00 9.18 -27.43
N THR A 12 8.14 9.90 -28.53
CA THR A 12 8.33 9.38 -29.88
C THR A 12 9.30 8.20 -29.89
N SER A 13 9.08 7.28 -30.82
CA SER A 13 10.02 6.20 -31.14
C SER A 13 11.39 6.76 -31.51
N ARG A 14 12.20 7.10 -30.52
CA ARG A 14 13.64 7.13 -30.63
C ARG A 14 14.11 5.82 -30.07
N ALA A 15 14.71 5.02 -30.93
CA ALA A 15 15.57 3.92 -30.53
C ALA A 15 16.41 4.41 -29.34
N ALA A 16 16.39 3.66 -28.24
CA ALA A 16 17.22 3.96 -27.08
C ALA A 16 18.63 4.25 -27.58
N PRO A 17 19.23 5.41 -27.25
CA PRO A 17 20.59 5.66 -27.67
C PRO A 17 21.45 4.56 -27.06
N VAL A 18 22.27 3.92 -27.88
CA VAL A 18 23.36 3.06 -27.42
C VAL A 18 24.28 3.98 -26.62
N VAL A 19 24.12 3.99 -25.30
CA VAL A 19 24.91 4.86 -24.44
C VAL A 19 26.25 4.18 -24.19
N GLU A 20 27.25 4.52 -25.00
CA GLU A 20 28.65 4.41 -24.60
C GLU A 20 28.91 5.50 -23.55
N VAL A 21 29.08 5.10 -22.29
CA VAL A 21 29.37 6.02 -21.19
C VAL A 21 30.83 5.91 -20.82
N THR A 22 31.58 6.95 -21.17
CA THR A 22 32.92 7.24 -20.67
C THR A 22 32.94 7.39 -19.15
N GLU A 23 33.90 6.74 -18.52
CA GLU A 23 34.11 6.71 -17.07
C GLU A 23 34.43 8.09 -16.49
N SER A 24 33.71 8.49 -15.44
CA SER A 24 34.25 9.38 -14.39
C SER A 24 33.51 9.13 -13.07
N PRO A 25 34.22 8.94 -11.94
CA PRO A 25 33.60 8.53 -10.69
C PRO A 25 33.13 9.75 -9.88
N ALA A 26 31.83 9.79 -9.56
CA ALA A 26 31.26 10.62 -8.50
C ALA A 26 30.88 9.73 -7.30
N PRO A 27 30.81 10.29 -6.08
CA PRO A 27 31.15 9.59 -4.84
C PRO A 27 30.19 8.46 -4.49
N ALA A 28 30.78 7.36 -4.04
CA ALA A 28 30.13 6.12 -3.65
C ALA A 28 29.20 6.34 -2.43
N GLN A 29 27.90 6.48 -2.69
CA GLN A 29 26.90 6.07 -1.71
C GLN A 29 26.97 4.55 -1.63
N LEU A 30 27.10 4.01 -0.42
CA LEU A 30 27.15 2.57 -0.15
C LEU A 30 25.86 1.92 -0.70
N PHE A 31 25.94 1.37 -1.91
CA PHE A 31 24.84 0.66 -2.54
C PHE A 31 24.82 -0.75 -1.99
N ASP A 32 23.88 -1.00 -1.08
CA ASP A 32 23.56 -2.31 -0.54
C ASP A 32 23.13 -3.26 -1.69
N SER A 33 23.85 -4.36 -1.87
CA SER A 33 23.59 -5.39 -2.89
C SER A 33 22.26 -6.13 -2.70
N SER A 34 21.52 -5.83 -1.62
CA SER A 34 20.17 -6.33 -1.34
C SER A 34 19.04 -5.36 -1.70
N ALA A 35 19.37 -4.23 -2.34
CA ALA A 35 18.40 -3.19 -2.67
C ALA A 35 17.21 -3.73 -3.50
N PRO A 36 15.95 -3.43 -3.14
CA PRO A 36 14.79 -3.89 -3.90
C PRO A 36 14.73 -3.22 -5.28
N PHE A 37 14.10 -3.91 -6.23
CA PHE A 37 13.90 -3.41 -7.60
C PHE A 37 13.21 -2.02 -7.60
N PRO A 38 13.67 -1.03 -8.40
CA PRO A 38 13.07 0.31 -8.45
C PRO A 38 11.57 0.31 -8.80
N PHE A 39 10.76 1.06 -8.07
CA PHE A 39 9.30 1.10 -8.28
C PHE A 39 8.94 1.66 -9.67
N SER A 40 9.64 2.70 -10.10
CA SER A 40 9.45 3.33 -11.43
C SER A 40 9.86 2.41 -12.59
N ALA A 41 10.68 1.39 -12.35
CA ALA A 41 11.15 0.47 -13.38
C ALA A 41 10.16 -0.68 -13.62
N ILE A 42 9.15 -0.87 -12.78
CA ILE A 42 8.12 -1.90 -12.95
C ILE A 42 7.33 -1.61 -14.24
N VAL A 43 7.20 -2.62 -15.10
CA VAL A 43 6.53 -2.49 -16.41
C VAL A 43 5.07 -2.86 -16.28
N GLY A 44 4.17 -2.07 -16.89
CA GLY A 44 2.73 -2.31 -16.82
C GLY A 44 2.18 -2.27 -15.40
N GLN A 45 1.06 -2.94 -15.12
CA GLN A 45 0.43 -3.01 -13.79
C GLN A 45 0.09 -1.63 -13.21
N ASP A 46 -0.36 -0.72 -14.07
CA ASP A 46 -0.56 0.68 -13.71
C ASP A 46 -1.63 0.86 -12.63
N ASP A 47 -2.67 0.02 -12.63
CA ASP A 47 -3.71 0.01 -11.60
C ASP A 47 -3.15 -0.37 -10.22
N MET A 48 -2.29 -1.39 -10.14
CA MET A 48 -1.63 -1.78 -8.89
C MET A 48 -0.70 -0.69 -8.39
N LYS A 49 0.12 -0.10 -9.29
CA LYS A 49 0.99 1.02 -8.91
C LYS A 49 0.15 2.18 -8.39
N LEU A 50 -0.95 2.51 -9.06
CA LEU A 50 -1.82 3.61 -8.68
C LEU A 50 -2.45 3.37 -7.31
N ALA A 51 -2.99 2.18 -7.05
CA ALA A 51 -3.55 1.82 -5.75
C ALA A 51 -2.51 1.92 -4.63
N PHE A 52 -1.28 1.45 -4.87
CA PHE A 52 -0.17 1.59 -3.92
C PHE A 52 0.23 3.05 -3.68
N LEU A 53 0.27 3.87 -4.72
CA LEU A 53 0.53 5.31 -4.59
C LEU A 53 -0.57 6.01 -3.78
N ILE A 54 -1.84 5.70 -4.06
CA ILE A 54 -2.98 6.24 -3.30
C ILE A 54 -2.87 5.85 -1.82
N ALA A 55 -2.63 4.58 -1.51
CA ALA A 55 -2.51 4.11 -0.12
C ALA A 55 -1.28 4.68 0.60
N ALA A 56 -0.21 5.00 -0.13
CA ALA A 56 0.96 5.67 0.43
C ALA A 56 0.74 7.17 0.68
N ILE A 57 -0.17 7.80 -0.07
CA ILE A 57 -0.54 9.22 0.08
C ILE A 57 -1.59 9.40 1.18
N GLU A 58 -2.64 8.58 1.16
CA GLU A 58 -3.75 8.60 2.11
C GLU A 58 -3.92 7.23 2.77
N PRO A 59 -3.18 6.96 3.87
CA PRO A 59 -3.28 5.69 4.59
C PRO A 59 -4.68 5.35 5.12
N SER A 60 -5.53 6.37 5.34
CA SER A 60 -6.90 6.16 5.85
C SER A 60 -7.86 5.54 4.83
N VAL A 61 -7.42 5.32 3.58
CA VAL A 61 -8.18 4.57 2.57
C VAL A 61 -8.49 3.14 3.03
N GLY A 62 -7.65 2.53 3.88
CA GLY A 62 -7.93 1.20 4.46
C GLY A 62 -7.18 0.04 3.78
N GLY A 63 -5.98 0.28 3.26
CA GLY A 63 -5.15 -0.76 2.66
C GLY A 63 -5.50 -1.13 1.22
N VAL A 64 -4.71 -2.04 0.64
CA VAL A 64 -4.81 -2.48 -0.75
C VAL A 64 -4.80 -3.99 -0.84
N LEU A 65 -5.78 -4.54 -1.53
CA LEU A 65 -5.87 -5.94 -1.89
C LEU A 65 -5.49 -6.14 -3.35
N VAL A 66 -4.55 -7.03 -3.61
CA VAL A 66 -4.01 -7.28 -4.95
C VAL A 66 -4.28 -8.72 -5.33
N PHE A 67 -5.25 -8.92 -6.21
CA PHE A 67 -5.51 -10.21 -6.84
C PHE A 67 -4.57 -10.42 -8.02
N GLY A 68 -4.25 -11.67 -8.33
CA GLY A 68 -3.53 -12.00 -9.56
C GLY A 68 -2.75 -13.29 -9.48
N ASP A 69 -2.25 -13.70 -10.63
CA ASP A 69 -1.50 -14.95 -10.77
C ASP A 69 -0.17 -14.90 -10.00
N ARG A 70 0.39 -16.07 -9.71
CA ARG A 70 1.75 -16.21 -9.20
C ARG A 70 2.75 -15.65 -10.21
N GLY A 71 3.82 -15.01 -9.72
CA GLY A 71 4.87 -14.44 -10.57
C GLY A 71 4.54 -13.07 -11.18
N THR A 72 3.42 -12.44 -10.80
CA THR A 72 3.07 -11.06 -11.22
C THR A 72 3.87 -9.97 -10.49
N GLY A 73 4.74 -10.30 -9.54
CA GLY A 73 5.64 -9.31 -8.91
C GLY A 73 5.01 -8.44 -7.81
N LYS A 74 3.88 -8.86 -7.23
CA LYS A 74 3.14 -8.15 -6.17
C LYS A 74 4.03 -7.78 -4.97
N SER A 75 4.76 -8.75 -4.42
CA SER A 75 5.70 -8.53 -3.31
C SER A 75 6.89 -7.63 -3.70
N THR A 76 7.33 -7.69 -4.97
CA THR A 76 8.39 -6.82 -5.48
C THR A 76 7.94 -5.35 -5.49
N ALA A 77 6.70 -5.10 -5.93
CA ALA A 77 6.14 -3.76 -5.98
C ALA A 77 5.97 -3.12 -4.59
N VAL A 78 5.56 -3.89 -3.58
CA VAL A 78 5.43 -3.41 -2.20
C VAL A 78 6.79 -3.01 -1.62
N ARG A 79 7.81 -3.86 -1.78
CA ARG A 79 9.17 -3.56 -1.30
C ARG A 79 9.77 -2.35 -2.02
N ALA A 80 9.51 -2.24 -3.32
CA ALA A 80 9.91 -1.09 -4.13
C ALA A 80 9.25 0.21 -3.65
N LEU A 81 7.95 0.17 -3.32
CA LEU A 81 7.20 1.32 -2.81
C LEU A 81 7.79 1.86 -1.51
N ALA A 82 8.18 0.99 -0.57
CA ALA A 82 8.70 1.46 0.71
C ALA A 82 10.05 2.16 0.60
N ARG A 83 10.90 1.76 -0.34
CA ARG A 83 12.15 2.45 -0.67
C ARG A 83 11.90 3.83 -1.30
N LEU A 84 10.82 3.95 -2.04
CA LEU A 84 10.42 5.19 -2.70
C LEU A 84 9.97 6.25 -1.68
N LEU A 85 9.36 5.84 -0.57
CA LEU A 85 8.79 6.76 0.40
C LEU A 85 9.84 7.61 1.15
N PRO A 86 9.49 8.85 1.53
CA PRO A 86 10.36 9.66 2.38
C PRO A 86 10.65 8.97 3.71
N GLN A 87 11.87 9.12 4.21
CA GLN A 87 12.24 8.63 5.54
C GLN A 87 11.37 9.30 6.61
N MET A 88 11.07 8.55 7.66
CA MET A 88 10.30 9.02 8.80
C MET A 88 11.21 9.38 9.97
N HIS A 89 10.85 10.42 10.73
CA HIS A 89 11.48 10.68 12.02
C HIS A 89 10.97 9.67 13.03
N ALA A 90 11.87 8.96 13.71
CA ALA A 90 11.54 7.99 14.74
C ALA A 90 12.42 8.18 15.98
N VAL A 91 11.86 7.88 17.15
CA VAL A 91 12.60 7.89 18.42
C VAL A 91 13.67 6.78 18.42
N VAL A 92 14.91 7.15 18.73
CA VAL A 92 16.05 6.23 18.81
C VAL A 92 15.83 5.24 19.95
N GLY A 93 15.97 3.95 19.66
CA GLY A 93 15.78 2.87 20.65
C GLY A 93 14.31 2.47 20.89
N CYS A 94 13.34 3.15 20.27
CA CYS A 94 11.94 2.75 20.35
C CYS A 94 11.67 1.53 19.46
N ALA A 95 11.09 0.48 20.04
CA ALA A 95 10.67 -0.73 19.32
C ALA A 95 9.50 -0.48 18.35
N TYR A 96 8.70 0.56 18.61
CA TYR A 96 7.48 0.89 17.85
C TYR A 96 7.69 2.01 16.85
N ASN A 97 8.91 2.53 16.68
CA ASN A 97 9.20 3.65 15.79
C ASN A 97 8.31 4.89 16.02
N CYS A 98 8.02 5.23 17.29
CA CYS A 98 7.15 6.36 17.65
C CYS A 98 7.56 7.67 16.96
N ASP A 99 6.55 8.45 16.55
CA ASP A 99 6.76 9.77 15.97
C ASP A 99 7.04 10.79 17.09
N PRO A 100 8.21 11.45 17.10
CA PRO A 100 8.53 12.44 18.13
C PRO A 100 7.58 13.66 18.12
N ALA A 101 6.90 13.95 16.99
CA ALA A 101 5.96 15.06 16.89
C ALA A 101 4.53 14.69 17.33
N ALA A 102 4.18 13.40 17.34
CA ALA A 102 2.84 12.92 17.69
C ALA A 102 2.75 12.52 19.16
N THR A 103 2.80 13.51 20.06
CA THR A 103 2.87 13.30 21.52
C THR A 103 1.70 12.47 22.09
N ALA A 104 0.52 12.52 21.46
CA ALA A 104 -0.65 11.75 21.87
C ALA A 104 -0.56 10.24 21.60
N THR A 105 0.27 9.80 20.65
CA THR A 105 0.37 8.41 20.20
C THR A 105 1.72 7.76 20.53
N LEU A 106 2.47 8.37 21.46
CA LEU A 106 3.72 7.80 21.97
C LEU A 106 3.45 6.56 22.82
N CYS A 107 4.32 5.55 22.72
CA CYS A 107 4.33 4.44 23.68
C CYS A 107 4.77 4.92 25.06
N ASP A 108 4.49 4.13 26.10
CA ASP A 108 4.80 4.48 27.50
C ASP A 108 6.27 4.83 27.75
N ALA A 109 7.19 4.10 27.11
CA ALA A 109 8.62 4.38 27.20
C ALA A 109 9.02 5.73 26.57
N CYS A 110 8.37 6.12 25.47
CA CYS A 110 8.62 7.40 24.81
C CYS A 110 7.93 8.57 25.53
N ARG A 111 6.84 8.32 26.27
CA ARG A 111 6.16 9.36 27.06
C ARG A 111 7.00 9.88 28.23
N THR A 112 7.89 9.06 28.76
CA THR A 112 8.60 9.29 30.02
C THR A 112 10.07 9.70 29.85
N SER A 113 10.60 9.68 28.63
CA SER A 113 12.04 9.87 28.36
C SER A 113 12.33 11.03 27.40
N ALA A 114 13.54 11.57 27.48
CA ALA A 114 14.03 12.57 26.52
C ALA A 114 14.17 11.94 25.13
N LEU A 115 13.44 12.47 24.16
CA LEU A 115 13.34 11.89 22.82
C LEU A 115 14.53 12.29 21.94
N LYS A 116 15.46 11.35 21.73
CA LYS A 116 16.43 11.45 20.63
C LYS A 116 15.79 10.95 19.35
N THR A 117 15.99 11.66 18.23
CA THR A 117 15.33 11.36 16.96
C THR A 117 16.33 11.01 15.88
N ALA A 118 15.94 10.10 14.98
CA ALA A 118 16.70 9.74 13.79
C ALA A 118 15.76 9.52 12.61
N LEU A 119 16.28 9.73 11.40
CA LEU A 119 15.58 9.35 10.17
C LEU A 119 15.69 7.84 9.98
N ARG A 120 14.54 7.19 9.76
CA ARG A 120 14.44 5.75 9.48
C ARG A 120 13.68 5.51 8.19
N PRO A 121 14.02 4.45 7.42
CA PRO A 121 13.18 4.03 6.31
C PRO A 121 11.80 3.59 6.81
N VAL A 122 10.80 3.69 5.93
CA VAL A 122 9.46 3.19 6.22
C VAL A 122 9.51 1.65 6.32
N PRO A 123 9.05 1.04 7.43
CA PRO A 123 9.14 -0.40 7.60
C PRO A 123 8.15 -1.12 6.67
N VAL A 124 8.59 -2.23 6.09
CA VAL A 124 7.73 -3.23 5.45
C VAL A 124 7.93 -4.52 6.19
N VAL A 125 6.84 -5.03 6.76
CA VAL A 125 6.85 -6.27 7.53
C VAL A 125 6.03 -7.30 6.79
N ASP A 126 6.64 -8.44 6.49
CA ASP A 126 5.92 -9.58 5.91
C ASP A 126 5.29 -10.40 7.05
N LEU A 127 4.00 -10.71 6.90
CA LEU A 127 3.28 -11.66 7.72
C LEU A 127 3.33 -13.03 7.03
N PRO A 128 4.06 -14.02 7.57
CA PRO A 128 4.04 -15.37 7.02
C PRO A 128 2.70 -16.05 7.33
N LEU A 129 2.26 -16.93 6.42
CA LEU A 129 0.99 -17.66 6.56
C LEU A 129 0.85 -18.42 7.89
N GLY A 130 1.93 -19.06 8.34
CA GLY A 130 1.97 -19.81 9.60
C GLY A 130 2.41 -18.97 10.81
N ALA A 131 2.20 -17.65 10.80
CA ALA A 131 2.49 -16.81 11.95
C ALA A 131 1.54 -17.16 13.09
N THR A 132 2.09 -17.45 14.28
CA THR A 132 1.27 -17.55 15.49
C THR A 132 0.79 -16.17 15.91
N GLU A 133 -0.37 -16.10 16.59
CA GLU A 133 -0.90 -14.85 17.15
C GLU A 133 0.15 -14.09 17.97
N ASP A 134 0.87 -14.79 18.85
CA ASP A 134 1.96 -14.25 19.67
C ASP A 134 3.06 -13.56 18.87
N ARG A 135 3.43 -14.11 17.70
CA ARG A 135 4.42 -13.48 16.82
C ARG A 135 3.87 -12.22 16.17
N VAL A 136 2.56 -12.17 15.91
CA VAL A 136 1.88 -11.01 15.31
C VAL A 136 1.74 -9.88 16.32
N VAL A 137 1.09 -10.14 17.46
CA VAL A 137 0.78 -9.11 18.45
C VAL A 137 1.90 -8.85 19.46
N GLY A 138 2.75 -9.84 19.69
CA GLY A 138 3.76 -9.83 20.75
C GLY A 138 3.30 -10.64 21.97
N ALA A 139 4.25 -11.17 22.72
CA ALA A 139 3.99 -12.05 23.85
C ALA A 139 4.90 -11.72 25.04
N LEU A 140 4.68 -12.40 26.16
CA LEU A 140 5.60 -12.34 27.30
C LEU A 140 6.91 -13.05 26.96
N ASP A 141 8.04 -12.40 27.22
CA ASP A 141 9.37 -13.00 27.16
C ASP A 141 9.52 -13.99 28.32
N LEU A 142 9.20 -15.26 28.03
CA LEU A 142 9.22 -16.34 29.02
C LEU A 142 10.63 -16.60 29.57
N GLU A 143 11.67 -16.40 28.76
CA GLU A 143 13.06 -16.59 29.18
C GLU A 143 13.42 -15.58 30.27
N ARG A 144 13.10 -14.29 30.08
CA ARG A 144 13.32 -13.27 31.12
C ARG A 144 12.42 -13.44 32.33
N ALA A 145 11.16 -13.85 32.12
CA ALA A 145 10.24 -14.11 33.22
C ALA A 145 10.74 -15.25 34.12
N LEU A 146 11.31 -16.32 33.54
CA LEU A 146 11.82 -17.47 34.30
C LEU A 146 13.21 -17.24 34.88
N THR A 147 14.13 -16.61 34.13
CA THR A 147 15.54 -16.43 34.57
C THR A 147 15.73 -15.25 35.50
N ARG A 148 14.98 -14.16 35.30
CA ARG A 148 15.13 -12.89 36.05
C ARG A 148 13.92 -12.54 36.91
N GLY A 149 12.81 -13.28 36.78
CA GLY A 149 11.55 -12.92 37.44
C GLY A 149 10.89 -11.66 36.86
N GLU A 150 11.40 -11.15 35.74
CA GLU A 150 10.96 -9.90 35.12
C GLU A 150 9.92 -10.19 34.05
N LYS A 151 8.72 -9.61 34.20
CA LYS A 151 7.68 -9.66 33.16
C LYS A 151 8.00 -8.68 32.05
N ALA A 152 8.76 -9.13 31.05
CA ALA A 152 9.12 -8.33 29.88
C ALA A 152 8.22 -8.69 28.68
N PHE A 153 7.73 -7.69 27.94
CA PHE A 153 6.97 -7.89 26.71
C PHE A 153 7.91 -7.91 25.50
N GLU A 154 7.76 -8.92 24.64
CA GLU A 154 8.45 -9.01 23.35
C GLU A 154 7.55 -8.46 22.23
N PRO A 155 7.94 -7.37 21.55
CA PRO A 155 7.12 -6.77 20.49
C PRO A 155 6.99 -7.67 19.25
N GLY A 156 5.76 -7.88 18.81
CA GLY A 156 5.43 -8.67 17.61
C GLY A 156 5.66 -7.94 16.28
N LEU A 157 5.15 -8.53 15.20
CA LEU A 157 5.20 -7.97 13.85
C LEU A 157 4.46 -6.62 13.74
N LEU A 158 3.34 -6.45 14.46
CA LEU A 158 2.55 -5.21 14.45
C LEU A 158 3.34 -4.02 15.01
N ALA A 159 4.18 -4.24 16.02
CA ALA A 159 5.07 -3.22 16.56
C ALA A 159 6.09 -2.74 15.51
N LYS A 160 6.66 -3.68 14.75
CA LYS A 160 7.63 -3.40 13.68
C LYS A 160 6.98 -2.70 12.49
N ALA A 161 5.71 -3.00 12.20
CA ALA A 161 4.96 -2.43 11.08
C ALA A 161 4.46 -1.01 11.35
N ASN A 162 4.48 -0.52 12.60
CA ASN A 162 3.98 0.80 12.94
C ASN A 162 4.63 1.90 12.09
N ARG A 163 3.77 2.76 11.51
CA ARG A 163 4.07 3.83 10.55
C ARG A 163 4.63 3.35 9.21
N GLY A 164 4.38 2.09 8.85
CA GLY A 164 4.76 1.52 7.56
C GLY A 164 3.70 0.59 6.98
N PHE A 165 4.14 -0.53 6.41
CA PHE A 165 3.31 -1.48 5.68
C PHE A 165 3.38 -2.87 6.33
N LEU A 166 2.21 -3.51 6.41
CA LEU A 166 2.10 -4.93 6.72
C LEU A 166 1.69 -5.66 5.45
N TYR A 167 2.59 -6.45 4.88
CA TYR A 167 2.34 -7.26 3.70
C TYR A 167 1.92 -8.66 4.12
N ILE A 168 0.81 -9.15 3.57
CA ILE A 168 0.31 -10.50 3.79
C ILE A 168 0.29 -11.19 2.44
N ASP A 169 1.09 -12.24 2.31
CA ASP A 169 1.04 -13.09 1.13
C ASP A 169 -0.08 -14.11 1.28
N GLU A 170 -0.80 -14.39 0.19
CA GLU A 170 -1.91 -15.34 0.15
C GLU A 170 -2.92 -15.15 1.30
N VAL A 171 -3.50 -13.95 1.43
CA VAL A 171 -4.49 -13.58 2.47
C VAL A 171 -5.66 -14.58 2.57
N ASN A 172 -5.98 -15.25 1.46
CA ASN A 172 -7.01 -16.28 1.36
C ASN A 172 -6.77 -17.47 2.30
N LEU A 173 -5.50 -17.72 2.67
CA LEU A 173 -5.08 -18.84 3.50
C LEU A 173 -4.85 -18.44 4.97
N LEU A 174 -5.06 -17.17 5.32
CA LEU A 174 -4.83 -16.70 6.69
C LEU A 174 -5.93 -17.18 7.64
N GLU A 175 -5.53 -17.54 8.85
CA GLU A 175 -6.47 -17.99 9.89
C GLU A 175 -7.44 -16.88 10.33
N ASP A 176 -8.69 -17.27 10.59
CA ASP A 176 -9.82 -16.37 10.88
C ASP A 176 -9.53 -15.38 12.01
N HIS A 177 -8.97 -15.88 13.11
CA HIS A 177 -8.71 -15.07 14.29
C HIS A 177 -7.61 -14.03 14.04
N LEU A 178 -6.63 -14.33 13.18
CA LEU A 178 -5.60 -13.36 12.77
C LEU A 178 -6.20 -12.29 11.87
N VAL A 179 -7.08 -12.68 10.95
CA VAL A 179 -7.80 -11.75 10.09
C VAL A 179 -8.55 -10.70 10.91
N ASP A 180 -9.39 -11.13 11.86
CA ASP A 180 -10.18 -10.22 12.68
C ASP A 180 -9.29 -9.28 13.50
N LEU A 181 -8.23 -9.83 14.10
CA LEU A 181 -7.26 -9.06 14.86
C LEU A 181 -6.59 -7.97 14.02
N LEU A 182 -6.09 -8.33 12.83
CA LEU A 182 -5.40 -7.39 11.95
C LEU A 182 -6.33 -6.29 11.46
N LEU A 183 -7.59 -6.63 11.17
CA LEU A 183 -8.59 -5.68 10.73
C LEU A 183 -9.01 -4.70 11.84
N ASP A 184 -9.03 -5.16 13.09
CA ASP A 184 -9.34 -4.29 14.23
C ASP A 184 -8.18 -3.39 14.59
N VAL A 185 -6.94 -3.89 14.58
CA VAL A 185 -5.74 -3.06 14.81
C VAL A 185 -5.54 -2.06 13.67
N ALA A 186 -5.77 -2.44 12.41
CA ALA A 186 -5.68 -1.52 11.27
C ALA A 186 -6.71 -0.39 11.37
N ALA A 187 -7.89 -0.65 11.93
CA ALA A 187 -8.94 0.35 12.12
C ALA A 187 -8.69 1.24 13.36
N SER A 188 -8.29 0.67 14.49
CA SER A 188 -8.02 1.41 15.73
C SER A 188 -6.70 2.19 15.67
N GLY A 189 -5.70 1.66 14.95
CA GLY A 189 -4.33 2.14 14.94
C GLY A 189 -3.54 1.83 16.21
N GLU A 190 -4.06 0.98 17.10
CA GLU A 190 -3.41 0.54 18.34
C GLU A 190 -3.53 -0.98 18.51
N ASN A 191 -2.42 -1.59 18.92
CA ASN A 191 -2.39 -2.98 19.32
C ASN A 191 -2.55 -3.07 20.84
N VAL A 192 -3.54 -3.85 21.30
CA VAL A 192 -3.87 -4.04 22.71
C VAL A 192 -3.68 -5.50 23.06
N VAL A 193 -2.75 -5.78 23.97
CA VAL A 193 -2.44 -7.13 24.44
C VAL A 193 -2.79 -7.21 25.93
N GLU A 194 -3.87 -7.91 26.24
CA GLU A 194 -4.39 -8.12 27.60
C GLU A 194 -4.41 -9.62 27.93
N ARG A 195 -3.22 -10.23 28.05
CA ARG A 195 -3.03 -11.67 28.32
C ARG A 195 -1.86 -11.92 29.26
N GLU A 196 -1.83 -13.08 29.92
CA GLU A 196 -0.72 -13.53 30.78
C GLU A 196 -0.39 -12.57 31.94
N GLY A 197 -1.38 -11.80 32.39
CA GLY A 197 -1.21 -10.77 33.41
C GLY A 197 -0.42 -9.54 32.94
N LEU A 198 -0.26 -9.37 31.63
CA LEU A 198 0.18 -8.14 30.98
C LEU A 198 -1.04 -7.36 30.46
N SER A 199 -0.96 -6.04 30.56
CA SER A 199 -1.84 -5.11 29.84
C SER A 199 -0.93 -4.12 29.13
N VAL A 200 -0.64 -4.39 27.87
CA VAL A 200 0.27 -3.59 27.04
C VAL A 200 -0.50 -2.99 25.89
N ARG A 201 -0.32 -1.69 25.66
CA ARG A 201 -0.91 -0.97 24.54
C ARG A 201 0.17 -0.20 23.82
N HIS A 202 0.22 -0.33 22.50
CA HIS A 202 1.19 0.41 21.69
C HIS A 202 0.61 0.82 20.34
N PRO A 203 1.12 1.91 19.74
CA PRO A 203 0.70 2.34 18.42
C PRO A 203 1.06 1.27 17.37
N ALA A 204 0.13 1.04 16.44
CA ALA A 204 0.26 0.09 15.34
C ALA A 204 -0.50 0.61 14.12
N ARG A 205 -0.14 1.81 13.64
CA ARG A 205 -0.72 2.43 12.44
C ARG A 205 0.05 1.99 11.21
N PHE A 206 -0.46 1.04 10.46
CA PHE A 206 0.16 0.54 9.24
C PHE A 206 -0.84 0.48 8.09
N VAL A 207 -0.34 0.48 6.87
CA VAL A 207 -1.13 0.21 5.67
C VAL A 207 -1.09 -1.29 5.40
N LEU A 208 -2.25 -1.92 5.39
CA LEU A 208 -2.39 -3.33 5.07
C LEU A 208 -2.27 -3.54 3.56
N ILE A 209 -1.38 -4.43 3.13
CA ILE A 209 -1.30 -4.88 1.74
C ILE A 209 -1.50 -6.38 1.69
N GLY A 210 -2.63 -6.79 1.13
CA GLY A 210 -2.95 -8.19 0.93
C GLY A 210 -2.67 -8.62 -0.50
N SER A 211 -2.02 -9.76 -0.69
CA SER A 211 -1.98 -10.46 -1.98
C SER A 211 -2.90 -11.68 -1.91
N GLY A 212 -3.67 -11.94 -2.96
CA GLY A 212 -4.52 -13.12 -3.07
C GLY A 212 -4.43 -13.76 -4.45
N ASN A 213 -4.63 -15.07 -4.50
CA ASN A 213 -4.85 -15.82 -5.74
C ASN A 213 -6.31 -16.30 -5.77
N PRO A 214 -7.16 -15.78 -6.68
CA PRO A 214 -8.55 -16.21 -6.78
C PRO A 214 -8.75 -17.73 -6.95
N GLU A 215 -7.75 -18.45 -7.46
CA GLU A 215 -7.79 -19.91 -7.63
C GLU A 215 -7.64 -20.69 -6.32
N GLU A 216 -7.06 -20.08 -5.28
CA GLU A 216 -6.74 -20.75 -4.00
C GLU A 216 -7.87 -20.64 -2.96
N GLY A 217 -8.99 -20.02 -3.33
CA GLY A 217 -10.17 -19.86 -2.48
C GLY A 217 -10.74 -18.45 -2.54
N GLU A 218 -12.01 -18.32 -2.18
CA GLU A 218 -12.66 -17.02 -2.05
C GLU A 218 -12.25 -16.33 -0.73
N LEU A 219 -12.03 -15.02 -0.79
CA LEU A 219 -11.81 -14.22 0.41
C LEU A 219 -13.09 -14.08 1.22
N ARG A 220 -12.90 -14.03 2.54
CA ARG A 220 -13.97 -13.71 3.47
C ARG A 220 -14.57 -12.33 3.14
N PRO A 221 -15.91 -12.19 3.09
CA PRO A 221 -16.56 -10.91 2.84
C PRO A 221 -16.10 -9.78 3.78
N GLN A 222 -15.74 -10.10 5.02
CA GLN A 222 -15.23 -9.16 6.02
C GLN A 222 -13.89 -8.52 5.61
N LEU A 223 -12.99 -9.31 5.01
CA LEU A 223 -11.72 -8.81 4.48
C LEU A 223 -11.98 -7.88 3.29
N LEU A 224 -12.81 -8.32 2.34
CA LEU A 224 -13.15 -7.52 1.17
C LEU A 224 -13.74 -6.17 1.60
N ASP A 225 -14.72 -6.17 2.50
CA ASP A 225 -15.36 -4.92 2.93
C ASP A 225 -14.40 -3.99 3.71
N ARG A 226 -13.40 -4.51 4.41
CA ARG A 226 -12.45 -3.68 5.18
C ARG A 226 -11.24 -3.22 4.39
N PHE A 227 -10.85 -3.91 3.32
CA PHE A 227 -9.87 -3.37 2.38
C PHE A 227 -10.44 -2.15 1.65
N GLY A 228 -9.65 -1.08 1.62
CA GLY A 228 -10.00 0.15 0.91
C GLY A 228 -10.06 -0.07 -0.59
N LEU A 229 -8.94 -0.51 -1.16
CA LEU A 229 -8.80 -0.71 -2.60
C LEU A 229 -8.61 -2.17 -2.93
N ALA A 230 -9.19 -2.62 -4.04
CA ALA A 230 -8.89 -3.91 -4.65
C ALA A 230 -8.50 -3.73 -6.11
N VAL A 231 -7.44 -4.43 -6.54
CA VAL A 231 -6.94 -4.39 -7.91
C VAL A 231 -6.64 -5.80 -8.42
N ASP A 232 -6.98 -6.04 -9.69
CA ASP A 232 -6.67 -7.28 -10.38
C ASP A 232 -5.41 -7.12 -11.23
N VAL A 233 -4.36 -7.86 -10.90
CA VAL A 233 -3.11 -7.88 -11.63
C VAL A 233 -3.08 -9.12 -12.52
N LYS A 234 -3.16 -8.87 -13.83
CA LYS A 234 -3.06 -9.94 -14.83
C LYS A 234 -1.66 -10.02 -15.39
N THR A 235 -1.24 -11.25 -15.68
CA THR A 235 -0.01 -11.47 -16.44
C THR A 235 -0.13 -10.85 -17.84
N PRO A 236 0.81 -9.99 -18.26
CA PRO A 236 0.80 -9.42 -19.62
C PRO A 236 0.80 -10.53 -20.68
N THR A 237 -0.13 -10.42 -21.64
CA THR A 237 -0.26 -11.36 -22.77
C THR A 237 0.51 -10.89 -23.99
N ASP A 238 0.85 -9.60 -24.07
CA ASP A 238 1.61 -9.05 -25.17
C ASP A 238 3.11 -9.37 -25.02
N ILE A 239 3.71 -9.88 -26.12
CA ILE A 239 5.10 -10.33 -26.11
C ILE A 239 6.07 -9.19 -25.81
N ALA A 240 5.78 -7.97 -26.29
CA ALA A 240 6.65 -6.82 -26.09
C ALA A 240 6.82 -6.48 -24.59
N THR A 241 5.74 -6.39 -23.83
CA THR A 241 5.79 -6.15 -22.38
C THR A 241 6.48 -7.29 -21.64
N ARG A 242 6.21 -8.56 -22.02
CA ARG A 242 6.87 -9.72 -21.39
C ARG A 242 8.38 -9.68 -21.59
N VAL A 243 8.85 -9.41 -22.81
CA VAL A 243 10.28 -9.27 -23.11
C VAL A 243 10.91 -8.13 -22.32
N GLU A 244 10.22 -7.00 -22.20
CA GLU A 244 10.72 -5.85 -21.45
C GLU A 244 10.83 -6.15 -19.94
N VAL A 245 9.86 -6.85 -19.35
CA VAL A 245 9.93 -7.31 -17.94
C VAL A 245 11.16 -8.18 -17.72
N VAL A 246 11.35 -9.20 -18.56
CA VAL A 246 12.50 -10.12 -18.46
C VAL A 246 13.82 -9.38 -18.66
N ARG A 247 13.90 -8.48 -19.65
CA ARG A 247 15.08 -7.67 -19.93
C ARG A 247 15.47 -6.79 -18.73
N ARG A 248 14.52 -6.03 -18.17
CA ARG A 248 14.80 -5.17 -17.01
C ARG A 248 15.23 -5.99 -15.80
N ARG A 249 14.61 -7.15 -15.60
CA ARG A 249 14.95 -8.04 -14.49
C ARG A 249 16.36 -8.61 -14.63
N ASP A 250 16.73 -9.10 -15.81
CA ASP A 250 18.07 -9.63 -16.10
C ASP A 250 19.16 -8.57 -15.91
N VAL A 251 18.95 -7.34 -16.40
CA VAL A 251 19.92 -6.24 -16.20
C VAL A 251 20.07 -5.90 -14.71
N PHE A 252 18.96 -5.88 -13.97
CA PHE A 252 18.99 -5.63 -12.53
C PHE A 252 19.74 -6.74 -11.77
N GLU A 253 19.52 -8.01 -12.12
CA GLU A 253 20.19 -9.13 -11.43
C GLU A 253 21.70 -9.18 -11.73
N ARG A 254 22.13 -8.77 -12.93
CA ARG A 254 23.55 -8.72 -13.30
C ARG A 254 24.31 -7.59 -12.62
N ASP A 255 23.71 -6.39 -12.53
CA ASP A 255 24.31 -5.23 -11.87
C ASP A 255 23.24 -4.31 -11.24
N PRO A 256 22.82 -4.61 -10.00
CA PRO A 256 21.80 -3.82 -9.30
C PRO A 256 22.21 -2.35 -9.14
N ALA A 257 23.50 -2.09 -8.88
CA ALA A 257 24.00 -0.74 -8.59
C ALA A 257 23.97 0.16 -9.83
N ARG A 258 24.33 -0.37 -11.01
CA ARG A 258 24.18 0.35 -12.28
C ARG A 258 22.71 0.56 -12.62
N PHE A 259 21.85 -0.43 -12.39
CA PHE A 259 20.42 -0.30 -12.65
C PHE A 259 19.78 0.80 -11.79
N HIS A 260 20.08 0.84 -10.49
CA HIS A 260 19.63 1.92 -9.62
C HIS A 260 20.08 3.29 -10.09
N ARG A 261 21.35 3.43 -10.51
CA ARG A 261 21.87 4.70 -11.04
C ARG A 261 21.11 5.15 -12.29
N ALA A 262 20.75 4.22 -13.18
CA ALA A 262 19.98 4.53 -14.39
C ALA A 262 18.55 5.01 -14.07
N TRP A 263 17.91 4.48 -13.03
CA TRP A 263 16.53 4.80 -12.66
C TRP A 263 16.38 5.86 -11.55
N ALA A 264 17.50 6.31 -10.98
CA ALA A 264 17.51 7.24 -9.83
C ALA A 264 16.75 8.55 -10.10
N ALA A 265 16.83 9.09 -11.32
CA ALA A 265 16.15 10.33 -11.69
C ALA A 265 14.61 10.17 -11.64
N GLU A 266 14.08 9.08 -12.21
CA GLU A 266 12.65 8.78 -12.22
C GLU A 266 12.14 8.41 -10.82
N GLU A 267 12.90 7.62 -10.05
CA GLU A 267 12.56 7.34 -8.64
C GLU A 267 12.51 8.62 -7.82
N GLN A 268 13.47 9.53 -7.98
CA GLN A 268 13.50 10.77 -7.23
C GLN A 268 12.36 11.73 -7.63
N LYS A 269 12.01 11.78 -8.92
CA LYS A 269 10.85 12.54 -9.40
C LYS A 269 9.56 12.01 -8.78
N LEU A 270 9.37 10.69 -8.77
CA LEU A 270 8.19 10.07 -8.19
C LEU A 270 8.14 10.25 -6.66
N ARG A 271 9.27 10.10 -5.96
CA ARG A 271 9.39 10.37 -4.51
C ARG A 271 8.95 11.80 -4.18
N ARG A 272 9.43 12.79 -4.94
CA ARG A 272 9.04 14.20 -4.75
C ARG A 272 7.54 14.39 -4.93
N ARG A 273 6.94 13.80 -5.98
CA ARG A 273 5.49 13.86 -6.21
C ARG A 273 4.70 13.28 -5.03
N ILE A 274 5.10 12.10 -4.52
CA ILE A 274 4.44 11.49 -3.36
C ILE A 274 4.57 12.37 -2.12
N ALA A 275 5.76 12.92 -1.85
CA ALA A 275 5.99 13.79 -0.71
C ALA A 275 5.10 15.05 -0.76
N THR A 276 5.02 15.70 -1.93
CA THR A 276 4.15 16.87 -2.14
C THR A 276 2.68 16.50 -2.02
N ALA A 277 2.25 15.37 -2.59
CA ALA A 277 0.87 14.91 -2.49
C ALA A 277 0.47 14.62 -1.04
N ARG A 278 1.34 13.98 -0.24
CA ARG A 278 1.11 13.72 1.19
C ARG A 278 0.92 14.99 2.01
N GLN A 279 1.61 16.08 1.66
CA GLN A 279 1.48 17.36 2.34
C GLN A 279 0.16 18.06 1.96
N ARG A 280 -0.26 17.96 0.70
CA ARG A 280 -1.43 18.66 0.16
C ARG A 280 -2.75 17.91 0.30
N VAL A 281 -2.73 16.59 0.51
CA VAL A 281 -3.96 15.74 0.49
C VAL A 281 -5.02 16.21 1.49
N GLY A 282 -4.63 16.78 2.63
CA GLY A 282 -5.56 17.35 3.61
C GLY A 282 -6.23 18.66 3.17
N GLU A 283 -5.65 19.37 2.19
CA GLU A 283 -6.10 20.67 1.68
C GLU A 283 -7.00 20.55 0.45
N ILE A 284 -7.00 19.39 -0.22
CA ILE A 284 -7.80 19.15 -1.42
C ILE A 284 -9.29 19.19 -1.07
N ALA A 285 -10.00 20.18 -1.60
CA ALA A 285 -11.43 20.32 -1.41
C ALA A 285 -12.20 19.25 -2.19
N ALA A 286 -13.27 18.76 -1.57
CA ALA A 286 -14.26 17.90 -2.22
C ALA A 286 -15.58 18.66 -2.27
N PRO A 287 -15.95 19.24 -3.43
CA PRO A 287 -17.21 19.93 -3.59
C PRO A 287 -18.42 19.02 -3.32
N ASP A 288 -19.55 19.60 -2.89
CA ASP A 288 -20.77 18.83 -2.63
C ASP A 288 -21.26 18.08 -3.88
N SER A 289 -21.04 18.62 -5.08
CA SER A 289 -21.36 17.93 -6.33
C SER A 289 -20.61 16.61 -6.52
N VAL A 290 -19.38 16.52 -6.02
CA VAL A 290 -18.56 15.29 -6.03
C VAL A 290 -19.08 14.30 -4.99
N LEU A 291 -19.46 14.79 -3.80
CA LEU A 291 -20.05 13.97 -2.75
C LEU A 291 -21.38 13.36 -3.21
N GLU A 292 -22.23 14.16 -3.87
CA GLU A 292 -23.47 13.68 -4.46
C GLU A 292 -23.25 12.62 -5.53
N LYS A 293 -22.28 12.80 -6.43
CA LYS A 293 -21.96 11.81 -7.47
C LYS A 293 -21.39 10.53 -6.86
N ALA A 294 -20.52 10.64 -5.86
CA ALA A 294 -20.00 9.50 -5.11
C ALA A 294 -21.13 8.69 -4.45
N ALA A 295 -22.07 9.38 -3.80
CA ALA A 295 -23.24 8.74 -3.18
C ALA A 295 -24.15 8.09 -4.23
N ARG A 296 -24.48 8.78 -5.33
CA ARG A 296 -25.28 8.22 -6.43
C ARG A 296 -24.66 6.95 -7.01
N LEU A 297 -23.33 6.96 -7.20
CA LEU A 297 -22.60 5.79 -7.71
C LEU A 297 -22.70 4.61 -6.73
N CYS A 298 -22.48 4.85 -5.43
CA CYS A 298 -22.56 3.79 -4.41
C CYS A 298 -23.98 3.21 -4.29
N VAL A 299 -25.01 4.06 -4.34
CA VAL A 299 -26.43 3.65 -4.35
C VAL A 299 -26.77 2.84 -5.60
N ALA A 300 -26.36 3.29 -6.79
CA ALA A 300 -26.61 2.58 -8.05
C ALA A 300 -25.97 1.19 -8.08
N LEU A 301 -24.82 1.04 -7.42
CA LEU A 301 -24.09 -0.22 -7.31
C LEU A 301 -24.60 -1.15 -6.20
N GLY A 302 -25.44 -0.66 -5.30
CA GLY A 302 -25.93 -1.41 -4.14
C GLY A 302 -24.82 -1.71 -3.12
N ALA A 303 -23.86 -0.79 -2.96
CA ALA A 303 -22.85 -0.89 -1.91
C ALA A 303 -23.50 -0.71 -0.53
N ASP A 304 -23.13 -1.57 0.42
CA ASP A 304 -23.68 -1.52 1.78
C ASP A 304 -22.93 -0.48 2.65
N GLY A 305 -23.69 0.37 3.34
CA GLY A 305 -23.17 1.35 4.30
C GLY A 305 -22.37 2.50 3.66
N LEU A 306 -21.74 3.33 4.49
CA LEU A 306 -21.03 4.55 4.06
C LEU A 306 -19.54 4.36 3.75
N ARG A 307 -19.04 3.12 3.86
CA ARG A 307 -17.61 2.84 3.71
C ARG A 307 -17.16 2.98 2.25
N GLY A 308 -18.03 2.63 1.30
CA GLY A 308 -17.76 2.79 -0.13
C GLY A 308 -17.52 4.25 -0.50
N GLU A 309 -18.41 5.15 -0.07
CA GLU A 309 -18.34 6.59 -0.34
C GLU A 309 -17.09 7.21 0.28
N LEU A 310 -16.81 6.92 1.55
CA LEU A 310 -15.64 7.45 2.24
C LEU A 310 -14.34 6.99 1.57
N THR A 311 -14.27 5.71 1.19
CA THR A 311 -13.10 5.14 0.53
C THR A 311 -12.89 5.75 -0.85
N LEU A 312 -13.97 5.85 -1.63
CA LEU A 312 -13.97 6.48 -2.95
C LEU A 312 -13.48 7.92 -2.88
N LEU A 313 -14.00 8.69 -1.93
CA LEU A 313 -13.64 10.09 -1.72
C LEU A 313 -12.17 10.25 -1.33
N ARG A 314 -11.69 9.45 -0.36
CA ARG A 314 -10.29 9.48 0.10
C ARG A 314 -9.33 9.11 -1.03
N ALA A 315 -9.67 8.08 -1.81
CA ALA A 315 -8.88 7.65 -2.95
C ALA A 315 -8.84 8.73 -4.06
N ALA A 316 -9.97 9.36 -4.35
CA ALA A 316 -10.05 10.42 -5.35
C ALA A 316 -9.29 11.68 -4.90
N ARG A 317 -9.34 12.00 -3.60
CA ARG A 317 -8.57 13.10 -3.00
C ARG A 317 -7.06 12.85 -3.09
N ALA A 318 -6.63 11.63 -2.78
CA ALA A 318 -5.23 11.24 -2.91
C ALA A 318 -4.75 11.30 -4.37
N LEU A 319 -5.60 10.90 -5.32
CA LEU A 319 -5.31 11.00 -6.74
C LEU A 319 -5.19 12.46 -7.21
N ALA A 320 -6.16 13.32 -6.86
CA ALA A 320 -6.11 14.75 -7.13
C ALA A 320 -4.83 15.38 -6.58
N ALA A 321 -4.46 15.07 -5.33
CA ALA A 321 -3.21 15.54 -4.72
C ALA A 321 -1.95 15.07 -5.48
N PHE A 322 -1.98 13.84 -6.02
CA PHE A 322 -0.87 13.28 -6.79
C PHE A 322 -0.73 13.85 -8.21
N GLU A 323 -1.85 14.26 -8.80
CA GLU A 323 -1.92 14.91 -10.12
C GLU A 323 -1.72 16.42 -10.04
N GLY A 324 -1.83 16.99 -8.83
CA GLY A 324 -1.54 18.39 -8.55
C GLY A 324 -2.77 19.29 -8.55
N GLU A 325 -3.96 18.70 -8.73
CA GLU A 325 -5.26 19.37 -8.72
C GLU A 325 -5.56 20.02 -7.36
N ALA A 326 -6.43 21.02 -7.35
CA ALA A 326 -6.86 21.71 -6.12
C ALA A 326 -8.16 21.16 -5.54
N THR A 327 -8.98 20.54 -6.39
CA THR A 327 -10.30 20.01 -6.05
C THR A 327 -10.48 18.64 -6.66
N VAL A 328 -11.18 17.74 -5.97
CA VAL A 328 -11.61 16.47 -6.57
C VAL A 328 -12.60 16.75 -7.70
N GLY A 329 -12.46 16.06 -8.84
CA GLY A 329 -13.39 16.12 -9.95
C GLY A 329 -13.90 14.74 -10.36
N ASP A 330 -14.62 14.73 -11.49
CA ASP A 330 -15.20 13.50 -12.05
C ASP A 330 -14.12 12.55 -12.57
N VAL A 331 -13.00 13.09 -13.07
CA VAL A 331 -11.90 12.28 -13.63
C VAL A 331 -11.32 11.37 -12.55
N GLU A 332 -11.08 11.91 -11.35
CA GLU A 332 -10.50 11.16 -10.25
C GLU A 332 -11.48 10.12 -9.72
N LEU A 333 -12.76 10.50 -9.54
CA LEU A 333 -13.81 9.58 -9.12
C LEU A 333 -13.95 8.40 -10.08
N ARG A 334 -14.05 8.65 -11.39
CA ARG A 334 -14.17 7.59 -12.41
C ARG A 334 -12.97 6.64 -12.39
N ARG A 335 -11.77 7.16 -12.14
CA ARG A 335 -10.53 6.38 -12.18
C ARG A 335 -10.34 5.49 -10.95
N VAL A 336 -10.74 5.95 -9.77
CA VAL A 336 -10.57 5.18 -8.52
C VAL A 336 -11.79 4.34 -8.14
N ALA A 337 -12.96 4.59 -8.74
CA ALA A 337 -14.18 3.84 -8.47
C ALA A 337 -14.07 2.32 -8.67
N PRO A 338 -13.43 1.81 -9.75
CA PRO A 338 -13.21 0.37 -9.90
C PRO A 338 -12.45 -0.23 -8.72
N PHE A 339 -11.46 0.49 -8.20
CA PHE A 339 -10.63 0.00 -7.09
C PHE A 339 -11.34 0.08 -5.75
N ALA A 340 -12.10 1.14 -5.50
CA ALA A 340 -12.76 1.37 -4.23
C ALA A 340 -14.05 0.53 -4.05
N LEU A 341 -14.76 0.23 -5.15
CA LEU A 341 -16.11 -0.35 -5.11
C LEU A 341 -16.20 -1.76 -5.70
N GLY A 342 -15.29 -2.18 -6.59
CA GLY A 342 -15.42 -3.43 -7.35
C GLY A 342 -15.55 -4.69 -6.47
N HIS A 343 -14.79 -4.75 -5.37
CA HIS A 343 -14.80 -5.86 -4.41
C HIS A 343 -15.90 -5.76 -3.35
N ARG A 344 -16.62 -4.64 -3.28
CA ARG A 344 -17.74 -4.40 -2.36
C ARG A 344 -19.10 -4.81 -2.94
N LEU A 345 -19.15 -5.10 -4.24
CA LEU A 345 -20.39 -5.51 -4.89
C LEU A 345 -20.77 -6.91 -4.46
N ARG A 346 -22.02 -7.08 -4.01
CA ARG A 346 -22.61 -8.41 -3.85
C ARG A 346 -22.63 -9.10 -5.21
N ARG A 347 -21.99 -10.28 -5.28
CA ARG A 347 -22.15 -11.20 -6.41
C ARG A 347 -23.57 -11.73 -6.38
N ASN A 348 -24.35 -11.41 -7.40
CA ASN A 348 -25.62 -12.08 -7.62
C ASN A 348 -25.30 -13.39 -8.35
N PRO A 349 -25.60 -14.58 -7.80
CA PRO A 349 -25.27 -15.86 -8.42
C PRO A 349 -25.86 -16.05 -9.83
N LEU A 350 -26.88 -15.25 -10.17
CA LEU A 350 -27.56 -15.27 -11.47
C LEU A 350 -27.01 -14.23 -12.46
N ASP A 351 -26.08 -13.38 -12.03
CA ASP A 351 -25.51 -12.31 -12.84
C ASP A 351 -24.09 -12.67 -13.25
N GLU A 352 -23.92 -13.12 -14.50
CA GLU A 352 -22.62 -13.48 -15.08
C GLU A 352 -21.75 -12.26 -15.39
N THR A 353 -22.27 -11.03 -15.22
CA THR A 353 -21.47 -9.82 -15.43
C THR A 353 -20.50 -9.59 -14.28
N GLY A 354 -19.20 -9.67 -14.58
CA GLY A 354 -18.14 -9.42 -13.61
C GLY A 354 -18.23 -8.01 -12.99
N SER A 355 -17.86 -7.89 -11.71
CA SER A 355 -17.96 -6.63 -10.94
C SER A 355 -17.40 -5.40 -11.65
N ALA A 356 -16.27 -5.56 -12.37
CA ALA A 356 -15.66 -4.48 -13.14
C ALA A 356 -16.57 -3.89 -14.24
N VAL A 357 -17.37 -4.74 -14.91
CA VAL A 357 -18.31 -4.31 -15.96
C VAL A 357 -19.48 -3.54 -15.35
N ARG A 358 -20.00 -4.02 -14.21
CA ARG A 358 -21.06 -3.35 -13.46
C ARG A 358 -20.62 -1.97 -12.97
N VAL A 359 -19.41 -1.86 -12.42
CA VAL A 359 -18.85 -0.56 -12.01
C VAL A 359 -18.66 0.36 -13.22
N ALA A 360 -18.09 -0.12 -14.32
CA ALA A 360 -17.91 0.69 -15.52
C ALA A 360 -19.25 1.23 -16.08
N ARG A 361 -20.27 0.39 -16.12
CA ARG A 361 -21.62 0.79 -16.55
C ARG A 361 -22.24 1.82 -15.60
N ALA A 362 -22.17 1.61 -14.29
CA ALA A 362 -22.69 2.57 -13.31
C ALA A 362 -21.95 3.91 -13.38
N ILE A 363 -20.64 3.89 -13.68
CA ILE A 363 -19.85 5.09 -13.95
C ILE A 363 -20.37 5.81 -15.20
N GLU A 364 -20.59 5.10 -16.30
CA GLU A 364 -21.15 5.70 -17.52
C GLU A 364 -22.54 6.28 -17.28
N GLU A 365 -23.40 5.62 -16.50
CA GLU A 365 -24.75 6.12 -16.18
C GLU A 365 -24.73 7.31 -15.23
N THR A 366 -23.83 7.33 -14.24
CA THR A 366 -23.76 8.40 -13.22
C THR A 366 -23.06 9.65 -13.73
N PHE A 367 -22.06 9.48 -14.61
CA PHE A 367 -21.22 10.57 -15.09
C PHE A 367 -21.35 10.84 -16.59
N GLY A 368 -22.08 10.03 -17.35
CA GLY A 368 -22.34 10.23 -18.77
C GLY A 368 -23.56 11.12 -18.99
N ALA A 369 -23.39 12.41 -18.71
CA ALA A 369 -24.27 13.47 -19.17
C ALA A 369 -23.42 14.63 -19.69
#